data_AF-A0A252CW24-F1
#
_entry.id   AF-A0A252CW24-F1
#
_cell.length_a   1.000
_cell.length_b   1.000
_cell.length_c   1.000
_cell.angle_alpha   90.00
_cell.angle_beta   90.00
_cell.angle_gamma   90.00
#
_symmetry.space_group_name_H-M   'P 1'
#
loop_
_entity.id
_entity.type
_entity.pdbx_description
1 polymer ?
#
loop_
_entity_poly.entity_id
_entity_poly.type
_entity_poly.pdbx_seq_one_letter_code
_entity_poly.pdbx_strand_id
1 'polypeptide(L)' 'MIMKRFLFGTLLALPLAVASLPSQASAAQIIVRPVVHRNVVVRPRPVVHQKLIPGHWEQTRYGRRWVPAHYVRV' A
#
# COMPACT_ATOMS: atom_id res chain seq x y z
N MET A 1 2.43 -36.55 63.18
CA MET A 1 1.75 -36.39 61.87
C MET A 1 1.31 -34.93 61.69
N ILE A 2 2.25 -33.97 61.64
CA ILE A 2 1.94 -32.53 61.40
C ILE A 2 3.00 -31.87 60.49
N MET A 3 4.28 -32.27 60.60
CA MET A 3 5.40 -31.76 59.79
C MET A 3 5.30 -32.06 58.29
N LYS A 4 4.79 -33.25 57.91
CA LYS A 4 4.75 -33.68 56.49
C LYS A 4 3.76 -32.86 55.64
N ARG A 5 2.72 -32.29 56.23
CA ARG A 5 1.65 -31.57 55.50
C ARG A 5 2.11 -30.19 55.02
N PHE A 6 3.00 -29.53 55.77
CA PHE A 6 3.59 -28.26 55.36
C PHE A 6 4.49 -28.41 54.13
N LEU A 7 5.29 -29.49 54.09
CA LEU A 7 6.16 -29.79 52.95
C LEU A 7 5.37 -29.95 51.65
N PHE A 8 4.25 -30.69 51.68
CA PHE A 8 3.38 -30.84 50.51
C PHE A 8 2.72 -29.53 50.09
N GLY A 9 2.29 -28.69 51.04
CA GLY A 9 1.73 -27.37 50.75
C GLY A 9 2.73 -26.44 50.06
N THR A 10 3.97 -26.39 50.57
CA THR A 10 5.05 -25.60 49.95
C THR A 10 5.49 -26.16 48.60
N LEU A 11 5.53 -27.49 48.44
CA LEU A 11 5.90 -28.12 47.16
C LEU A 11 4.87 -27.83 46.06
N LEU A 12 3.59 -27.68 46.42
CA LEU A 12 2.52 -27.38 45.48
C LEU A 12 2.43 -25.87 45.13
N ALA A 13 2.79 -25.00 46.07
CA ALA A 13 2.75 -23.55 45.87
C ALA A 13 3.94 -23.02 45.06
N LEU A 14 5.10 -23.70 45.11
CA LEU A 14 6.33 -23.25 44.47
C LEU A 14 6.25 -23.16 42.93
N PRO A 15 5.70 -24.15 42.20
CA PRO A 15 5.59 -24.07 40.74
C PRO A 15 4.69 -22.92 40.27
N LEU A 16 3.62 -22.63 41.03
CA LEU A 16 2.69 -21.55 40.72
C LEU A 16 3.35 -20.17 40.93
N ALA A 17 4.16 -20.02 41.98
CA ALA A 17 4.93 -18.80 42.20
C ALA A 17 5.94 -18.55 41.08
N VAL A 18 6.63 -19.59 40.59
CA VAL A 18 7.57 -19.47 39.46
C VAL A 18 6.83 -19.19 38.15
N ALA A 19 5.67 -19.78 37.91
CA ALA A 19 4.85 -19.52 36.73
C ALA A 19 4.22 -18.10 36.73
N SER A 20 4.03 -17.49 37.91
CA SER A 20 3.57 -16.10 38.03
C SER A 20 4.67 -15.07 37.78
N LEU A 21 5.94 -15.49 37.68
CA LEU A 21 6.98 -14.58 37.21
C LEU A 21 6.63 -14.21 35.77
N PRO A 22 6.47 -12.91 35.45
CA PRO A 22 6.22 -12.50 34.09
C PRO A 22 7.43 -12.95 33.27
N SER A 23 7.29 -14.03 32.51
CA SER A 23 8.30 -14.40 31.53
C SER A 23 8.30 -13.22 30.57
N GLN A 24 9.37 -12.43 30.63
CA GLN A 24 9.59 -11.37 29.67
C GLN A 24 9.73 -12.08 28.32
N ALA A 25 8.61 -12.22 27.60
CA ALA A 25 8.63 -12.62 26.21
C ALA A 25 9.56 -11.59 25.57
N SER A 26 10.76 -12.03 25.22
CA SER A 26 11.76 -11.18 24.60
C SER A 26 11.16 -10.74 23.26
N ALA A 27 10.44 -9.62 23.30
CA ALA A 27 10.01 -8.92 22.13
C ALA A 27 11.30 -8.38 21.54
N ALA A 28 11.93 -9.20 20.68
CA ALA A 28 12.94 -8.72 19.76
C ALA A 28 12.36 -7.44 19.15
N GLN A 29 12.98 -6.31 19.44
CA GLN A 29 12.53 -5.01 18.92
C GLN A 29 12.58 -5.13 17.40
N ILE A 30 11.42 -5.39 16.79
CA ILE A 30 11.27 -5.31 15.35
C ILE A 30 11.34 -3.82 15.06
N ILE A 31 12.53 -3.33 14.75
CA ILE A 31 12.76 -1.98 14.24
C ILE A 31 12.11 -1.96 12.85
N VAL A 32 10.81 -1.68 12.81
CA VAL A 32 10.10 -1.39 11.57
C VAL A 32 10.62 -0.04 11.11
N ARG A 33 11.53 -0.03 10.13
CA ARG A 33 11.89 1.19 9.41
C ARG A 33 10.73 1.51 8.46
N PRO A 34 9.92 2.55 8.72
CA PRO A 34 8.89 2.93 7.77
C PRO A 34 9.60 3.39 6.49
N VAL A 35 9.43 2.62 5.41
CA VAL A 35 9.81 3.07 4.07
C VAL A 35 8.88 4.21 3.73
N VAL A 36 9.36 5.44 3.88
CA VAL A 36 8.62 6.63 3.47
C VAL A 36 8.45 6.56 1.96
N HIS A 37 7.26 6.17 1.51
CA HIS A 37 6.87 6.31 0.11
C HIS A 37 6.86 7.80 -0.22
N ARG A 38 7.89 8.26 -0.93
CA ARG A 38 7.86 9.60 -1.52
C ARG A 38 6.80 9.59 -2.61
N ASN A 39 5.71 10.32 -2.37
CA ASN A 39 4.74 10.63 -3.42
C ASN A 39 5.49 11.42 -4.49
N VAL A 40 5.81 10.76 -5.60
CA VAL A 40 6.22 11.45 -6.82
C VAL A 40 4.98 12.21 -7.27
N VAL A 41 4.96 13.52 -7.01
CA VAL A 41 3.96 14.41 -7.57
C VAL A 41 4.23 14.48 -9.07
N VAL A 42 3.66 13.52 -9.81
CA VAL A 42 3.62 13.58 -11.27
C VAL A 42 2.77 14.80 -11.58
N ARG A 43 3.41 15.89 -11.99
CA ARG A 43 2.70 17.05 -12.52
C ARG A 43 1.76 16.52 -13.61
N PRO A 44 0.45 16.81 -13.55
CA PRO A 44 -0.47 16.36 -14.58
C PRO A 44 0.06 16.88 -15.91
N ARG A 45 0.48 15.97 -16.80
CA ARG A 45 0.82 16.35 -18.16
C ARG A 45 -0.45 16.90 -18.79
N PRO A 46 -0.40 18.03 -19.52
CA PRO A 46 -1.56 18.52 -20.22
C PRO A 46 -2.05 17.41 -21.15
N VAL A 47 -3.29 16.96 -20.94
CA VAL A 47 -3.94 15.99 -21.81
C VAL A 47 -4.26 16.72 -23.11
N VAL A 48 -3.41 16.52 -24.12
CA VAL A 48 -3.64 17.06 -25.46
C VAL A 48 -4.72 16.21 -26.11
N HIS A 49 -5.94 16.74 -26.16
CA HIS A 49 -7.04 16.07 -26.82
C HIS A 49 -6.82 16.18 -28.33
N GLN A 50 -6.70 15.02 -28.98
CA GLN A 50 -6.59 14.95 -30.44
C GLN A 50 -7.90 14.43 -31.00
N LYS A 51 -8.49 15.20 -31.91
CA LYS A 51 -9.69 14.78 -32.64
C LYS A 51 -9.26 14.32 -34.04
N LEU A 52 -9.60 13.09 -34.39
CA LEU A 52 -9.45 12.61 -35.77
C LEU A 52 -10.52 13.27 -36.64
N ILE A 53 -10.09 13.97 -37.69
CA ILE A 53 -10.96 14.44 -38.75
C ILE A 53 -10.83 13.44 -39.90
N PRO A 54 -11.89 12.69 -40.25
CA PRO A 54 -11.85 11.75 -41.36
C PRO A 54 -11.65 12.49 -42.69
N GLY A 55 -11.09 11.77 -43.68
CA GLY A 55 -10.92 12.31 -45.02
C GLY A 55 -12.26 12.67 -45.63
N HIS A 56 -12.34 13.83 -46.25
CA HIS A 56 -13.60 14.34 -46.80
C HIS A 56 -13.37 15.20 -48.03
N TRP A 57 -14.46 15.41 -48.78
CA TRP A 57 -14.48 16.32 -49.90
C TRP A 57 -14.85 17.72 -49.42
N GLU A 58 -14.02 18.70 -49.73
CA GLU A 58 -14.29 20.11 -49.51
C GLU A 58 -14.70 20.78 -50.83
N GLN A 59 -15.75 21.60 -50.77
CA GLN A 59 -16.16 22.43 -51.90
C GLN A 59 -15.33 23.72 -51.89
N THR A 60 -14.49 23.91 -52.90
CA THR A 60 -13.70 25.12 -53.09
C THR A 60 -14.26 25.96 -54.25
N ARG A 61 -13.78 27.20 -54.40
CA ARG A 61 -14.16 28.09 -55.53
C ARG A 61 -13.79 27.50 -56.91
N TYR A 62 -12.87 26.54 -56.96
CA TYR A 62 -12.40 25.89 -58.19
C TYR A 62 -12.90 24.45 -58.34
N GLY A 63 -13.84 24.02 -57.49
CA GLY A 63 -14.42 22.67 -57.54
C GLY A 63 -14.17 21.87 -56.25
N ARG A 64 -14.35 20.55 -56.34
CA ARG A 64 -14.20 19.64 -55.20
C ARG A 64 -12.73 19.26 -54.99
N ARG A 65 -12.24 19.44 -53.77
CA ARG A 65 -10.89 19.04 -53.36
C ARG A 65 -10.98 17.94 -52.31
N TRP A 66 -10.22 16.87 -52.50
CA TRP A 66 -10.09 15.83 -51.48
C TRP A 66 -9.14 16.30 -50.38
N VAL A 67 -9.58 16.18 -49.13
CA VAL A 67 -8.77 16.45 -47.96
C VAL A 67 -8.52 15.13 -47.22
N PRO A 68 -7.25 14.73 -47.03
CA PRO A 68 -6.92 13.50 -46.31
C PRO A 68 -7.24 13.61 -44.82
N ALA A 69 -7.42 12.45 -44.18
CA ALA A 69 -7.66 12.38 -42.75
C ALA A 69 -6.47 12.95 -41.96
N HIS A 70 -6.75 13.73 -40.92
CA HIS A 70 -5.71 14.33 -40.09
C HIS A 70 -6.19 14.55 -38.65
N TYR A 71 -5.24 14.64 -37.73
CA TYR A 71 -5.50 14.92 -36.32
C TYR A 71 -5.36 16.41 -36.03
N VAL A 72 -6.34 16.98 -35.32
CA VAL A 72 -6.29 18.36 -34.82
C VAL A 72 -6.25 18.35 -33.30
N ARG A 73 -5.41 19.20 -32.72
CA ARG A 73 -5.38 19.43 -31.27
C ARG A 73 -6.55 20.33 -30.89
N VAL A 74 -7.34 19.92 -29.90
CA VAL A 74 -8.49 20.65 -29.35
C VAL A 74 -8.19 21.08 -27.92
#